data_AF-A0A0J8RMS5-F1
#
_entry.id   AF-A0A0J8RMS5-F1
#
_cell.length_a   1.000
_cell.length_b   1.000
_cell.length_c   1.000
_cell.angle_alpha   90.00
_cell.angle_beta   90.00
_cell.angle_gamma   90.00
#
_symmetry.space_group_name_H-M   'P 1'
#
loop_
_entity.id
_entity.type
_entity.pdbx_description
1 polymer ?
#
loop_
_entity_poly.entity_id
_entity_poly.type
_entity_poly.pdbx_seq_one_letter_code
_entity_poly.pdbx_strand_id
1 'polypeptide(L)'
;MDHYRIAARKTLENTDDSDSFLVNVERVEEISLKTVWDDIHGHQGPKTDLKICEDLLVAQTVSLHIQQEDGLSDDDREAANALIVWVTAVILPFQVFEGVWEEFQLSSDEARQQLSQKFKIARTKATLGLIALERLCKLIPLEDTEDPVNVIATLAAFTNPHDPWTTIAAASISWSLLGEYGSAHPEDRSLVALSGDILERFVKPSFSKTKTPAITSAGRKDLHPVKQPYFDPSTFDKAAKPWKYKDVSAITQLILSA
;
A
#
# COMPACT_ATOMS: atom_id res chain seq x y z
N MET A 1 11.20 14.55 19.78
CA MET A 1 9.95 13.86 19.32
C MET A 1 8.72 14.76 19.34
N ASP A 2 8.37 15.43 20.45
CA ASP A 2 7.14 16.25 20.53
C ASP A 2 7.04 17.35 19.47
N HIS A 3 8.16 18.01 19.13
CA HIS A 3 8.20 19.01 18.07
C HIS A 3 7.77 18.44 16.70
N TYR A 4 8.22 17.23 16.36
CA TYR A 4 7.83 16.54 15.12
C TYR A 4 6.34 16.18 15.13
N ARG A 5 5.82 15.74 16.28
CA ARG A 5 4.41 15.39 16.47
C ARG A 5 3.49 16.62 16.32
N ILE A 6 3.89 17.75 16.90
CA ILE A 6 3.16 19.03 16.76
C ILE A 6 3.17 19.49 15.29
N ALA A 7 4.33 19.45 14.63
CA ALA A 7 4.45 19.82 13.23
C ALA A 7 3.59 18.92 12.33
N ALA A 8 3.63 17.60 12.54
CA ALA A 8 2.82 16.64 11.80
C ALA A 8 1.32 16.92 11.94
N ARG A 9 0.81 17.17 13.16
CA ARG A 9 -0.61 17.52 13.37
C ARG A 9 -1.00 18.79 12.64
N LYS A 10 -0.17 19.83 12.70
CA LYS A 10 -0.40 21.09 11.99
C LYS A 10 -0.41 20.90 10.47
N THR A 11 0.43 20.01 9.94
CA THR A 11 0.39 19.64 8.53
C THR A 11 -0.93 18.96 8.18
N LEU A 12 -1.38 17.97 8.98
CA LEU A 12 -2.63 17.25 8.73
C LEU A 12 -3.88 18.14 8.69
N GLU A 13 -3.93 19.19 9.52
CA GLU A 13 -5.05 20.16 9.53
C GLU A 13 -5.20 20.90 8.20
N ASN A 14 -4.09 21.10 7.47
CA ASN A 14 -4.04 21.87 6.22
C ASN A 14 -3.90 20.98 4.98
N THR A 15 -3.94 19.67 5.17
CA THR A 15 -3.65 18.70 4.11
C THR A 15 -4.89 18.47 3.23
N ASP A 16 -4.71 18.63 1.92
CA ASP A 16 -5.69 18.19 0.92
C ASP A 16 -5.20 16.95 0.18
N ASP A 17 -6.04 16.34 -0.66
CA ASP A 17 -5.63 15.27 -1.58
C ASP A 17 -4.52 15.72 -2.56
N SER A 18 -4.15 17.01 -2.55
CA SER A 18 -3.03 17.55 -3.30
C SER A 18 -1.69 17.09 -2.70
N ASP A 19 -1.07 16.15 -3.40
CA ASP A 19 0.33 15.73 -3.60
C ASP A 19 1.51 16.34 -2.79
N SER A 20 1.38 17.44 -2.03
CA SER A 20 2.49 18.04 -1.27
C SER A 20 2.36 17.83 0.24
N PHE A 21 2.90 16.72 0.74
CA PHE A 21 2.96 16.40 2.17
C PHE A 21 4.35 16.67 2.73
N LEU A 22 4.82 17.92 2.61
CA LEU A 22 6.09 18.32 3.23
C LEU A 22 5.81 18.91 4.61
N VAL A 23 6.35 18.27 5.65
CA VAL A 23 6.35 18.83 6.99
C VAL A 23 7.47 19.86 7.07
N ASN A 24 7.10 21.13 7.25
CA ASN A 24 8.08 22.17 7.52
C ASN A 24 8.41 22.15 9.02
N VAL A 25 9.56 21.58 9.37
CA VAL A 25 10.08 21.59 10.74
C VAL A 25 11.11 22.72 10.85
N GLU A 26 10.78 23.76 11.61
CA GLU A 26 11.64 24.95 11.80
C GLU A 26 12.99 24.62 12.46
N ARG A 27 13.07 23.50 13.19
CA ARG A 27 14.29 23.03 13.84
C ARG A 27 14.35 21.50 13.81
N VAL A 28 15.29 20.98 13.04
CA VAL A 28 15.56 19.55 12.92
C VAL A 28 16.48 19.16 14.06
N GLU A 29 16.00 18.33 14.99
CA GLU A 29 16.85 17.66 15.96
C GLU A 29 17.39 16.37 15.31
N GLU A 30 18.65 16.01 15.57
CA GLU A 30 19.18 14.71 15.15
C GLU A 30 18.48 13.61 15.97
N ILE A 31 17.46 13.00 15.36
CA ILE A 31 16.70 11.89 15.94
C ILE A 31 17.00 10.63 15.14
N SER A 32 17.30 9.54 15.85
CA SER A 32 17.55 8.22 15.26
C SER A 32 16.24 7.54 14.81
N LEU A 33 16.29 6.68 13.80
CA LEU A 33 15.13 5.89 13.36
C LEU A 33 14.67 4.94 14.46
N LYS A 34 15.59 4.42 15.26
CA LYS A 34 15.26 3.62 16.44
C LYS A 34 14.33 4.35 17.41
N THR A 35 14.63 5.63 17.68
CA THR A 35 13.77 6.46 18.55
C THR A 35 12.37 6.64 17.96
N VAL A 36 12.28 6.81 16.63
CA VAL A 36 11.00 6.93 15.92
C VAL A 36 10.22 5.61 15.98
N TRP A 37 10.88 4.49 15.74
CA TRP A 37 10.27 3.18 15.80
C TRP A 37 9.75 2.85 17.20
N ASP A 38 10.56 3.09 18.24
CA ASP A 38 10.17 2.84 19.64
C ASP A 38 8.94 3.69 20.04
N ASP A 39 8.86 4.94 19.57
CA ASP A 39 7.71 5.82 19.80
C ASP A 39 6.44 5.30 19.10
N ILE A 40 6.53 4.92 17.82
CA ILE A 40 5.39 4.40 17.04
C ILE A 40 4.93 3.02 17.54
N HIS A 41 5.88 2.16 17.92
CA HIS A 41 5.62 0.83 18.43
C HIS A 41 5.07 0.87 19.86
N GLY A 42 5.56 1.80 20.69
CA GLY A 42 5.14 1.98 22.08
C GLY A 42 3.72 2.53 22.27
N HIS A 43 3.09 3.06 21.24
CA HIS A 43 1.71 3.55 21.31
C HIS A 43 0.71 2.45 21.70
N GLN A 44 0.13 2.58 22.90
CA GLN A 44 -0.94 1.71 23.41
C GLN A 44 -2.32 2.25 22.99
N GLY A 45 -3.16 1.38 22.43
CA GLY A 45 -4.56 1.69 22.10
C GLY A 45 -4.95 1.53 20.63
N PRO A 46 -6.24 1.69 20.29
CA PRO A 46 -6.71 1.60 18.90
C PRO A 46 -6.12 2.74 18.06
N LYS A 47 -5.35 2.39 17.03
CA LYS A 47 -4.74 3.36 16.10
C LYS A 47 -5.80 3.86 15.14
N THR A 48 -6.18 5.14 15.25
CA THR A 48 -7.04 5.81 14.27
C THR A 48 -6.25 6.14 13.01
N ASP A 49 -6.92 6.24 11.85
CA ASP A 49 -6.23 6.61 10.60
C ASP A 49 -5.49 7.95 10.72
N LEU A 50 -6.05 8.93 11.45
CA LEU A 50 -5.39 10.21 11.72
C LEU A 50 -4.09 10.04 12.52
N LYS A 51 -4.09 9.16 13.53
CA LYS A 51 -2.88 8.90 14.31
C LYS A 51 -1.84 8.16 13.47
N ILE A 52 -2.27 7.25 12.60
CA ILE A 52 -1.37 6.59 11.64
C ILE A 52 -0.77 7.62 10.68
N CYS A 53 -1.57 8.56 10.15
CA CYS A 53 -1.04 9.64 9.31
C CYS A 53 0.00 10.50 10.06
N GLU A 54 -0.22 10.80 11.34
CA GLU A 54 0.75 11.50 12.19
C GLU A 54 2.06 10.68 12.33
N ASP A 55 1.95 9.38 12.58
CA ASP A 55 3.10 8.45 12.66
C ASP A 55 3.88 8.40 11.34
N LEU A 56 3.18 8.31 10.20
CA LEU A 56 3.77 8.31 8.85
C LEU A 56 4.49 9.63 8.56
N LEU A 57 3.89 10.76 8.93
CA LEU A 57 4.48 12.09 8.78
C LEU A 57 5.77 12.24 9.59
N VAL A 58 5.81 11.72 10.81
CA VAL A 58 7.04 11.73 11.63
C VAL A 58 8.10 10.84 10.99
N ALA A 59 7.75 9.62 10.58
CA ALA A 59 8.67 8.67 9.96
C ALA A 59 9.29 9.24 8.66
N GLN A 60 8.48 9.79 7.75
CA GLN A 60 9.00 10.39 6.51
C GLN A 60 9.92 11.59 6.81
N THR A 61 9.57 12.40 7.80
CA THR A 61 10.29 13.65 8.09
C THR A 61 11.64 13.33 8.69
N VAL A 62 11.72 12.41 9.66
CA VAL A 62 13.01 12.00 10.23
C VAL A 62 13.87 11.32 9.17
N SER A 63 13.29 10.41 8.38
CA SER A 63 14.02 9.71 7.30
C SER A 63 14.62 10.67 6.25
N LEU A 64 13.95 11.79 5.97
CA LEU A 64 14.46 12.82 5.04
C LEU A 64 15.74 13.51 5.55
N HIS A 65 15.91 13.63 6.86
CA HIS A 65 17.02 14.36 7.47
C HIS A 65 18.24 13.47 7.76
N ILE A 66 18.12 12.16 7.58
CA ILE A 66 19.24 11.24 7.72
C ILE A 66 20.10 11.33 6.46
N GLN A 67 21.32 11.81 6.63
CA GLN A 67 22.34 11.86 5.59
C GLN A 67 22.84 10.44 5.32
N GLN A 68 22.88 10.01 4.06
CA GLN A 68 23.41 8.69 3.68
C GLN A 68 24.94 8.57 3.87
N GLU A 69 25.66 9.70 3.96
CA GLU A 69 27.12 9.72 3.93
C GLU A 69 27.77 9.04 5.15
N ASP A 70 27.10 9.00 6.30
CA ASP A 70 27.64 8.40 7.54
C ASP A 70 27.35 6.90 7.68
N GLY A 71 26.53 6.33 6.78
CA GLY A 71 26.00 4.98 6.93
C GLY A 71 25.03 4.85 8.11
N LEU A 72 24.08 3.90 8.01
CA LEU A 72 23.15 3.63 9.11
C LEU A 72 23.82 2.78 10.18
N SER A 73 23.58 3.14 11.45
CA SER A 73 23.85 2.26 12.58
C SER A 73 23.04 0.97 12.45
N ASP A 74 23.51 -0.14 13.03
CA ASP A 74 22.76 -1.42 13.00
C ASP A 74 21.36 -1.28 13.62
N ASP A 75 21.28 -0.52 14.71
CA ASP A 75 20.03 -0.15 15.39
C ASP A 75 19.05 0.61 14.48
N ASP A 76 19.54 1.59 13.73
CA ASP A 76 18.72 2.37 12.79
C ASP A 76 18.34 1.58 11.54
N ARG A 77 19.20 0.65 11.12
CA ARG A 77 18.90 -0.27 10.02
C ARG A 77 17.78 -1.23 10.39
N GLU A 78 17.81 -1.80 11.60
CA GLU A 78 16.72 -2.65 12.10
C GLU A 78 15.42 -1.85 12.22
N ALA A 79 15.50 -0.62 12.77
CA ALA A 79 14.35 0.26 12.90
C ALA A 79 13.76 0.67 11.54
N ALA A 80 14.59 0.96 10.54
CA ALA A 80 14.15 1.28 9.18
C ALA A 80 13.42 0.10 8.53
N ASN A 81 13.94 -1.13 8.68
CA ASN A 81 13.25 -2.34 8.21
C ASN A 81 11.89 -2.53 8.89
N ALA A 82 11.85 -2.39 10.22
CA ALA A 82 10.61 -2.48 10.98
C ALA A 82 9.59 -1.41 10.56
N LEU A 83 10.05 -0.18 10.27
CA LEU A 83 9.22 0.89 9.73
C LEU A 83 8.69 0.55 8.33
N ILE A 84 9.50 -0.02 7.43
CA ILE A 84 9.05 -0.46 6.09
C ILE A 84 7.94 -1.51 6.21
N VAL A 85 8.15 -2.53 7.06
CA VAL A 85 7.16 -3.58 7.32
C VAL A 85 5.87 -2.99 7.91
N TRP A 86 6.00 -2.06 8.87
CA TRP A 86 4.86 -1.38 9.46
C TRP A 86 4.10 -0.51 8.45
N VAL A 87 4.81 0.30 7.66
CA VAL A 87 4.23 1.18 6.64
C VAL A 87 3.42 0.36 5.64
N THR A 88 4.02 -0.70 5.07
CA THR A 88 3.33 -1.57 4.11
C THR A 88 2.06 -2.18 4.70
N ALA A 89 2.09 -2.60 5.97
CA ALA A 89 0.91 -3.16 6.63
C ALA A 89 -0.22 -2.14 6.86
N VAL A 90 0.09 -0.88 7.20
CA VAL A 90 -0.94 0.12 7.57
C VAL A 90 -1.57 0.86 6.39
N ILE A 91 -0.88 0.92 5.24
CA ILE A 91 -1.39 1.63 4.06
C ILE A 91 -2.26 0.78 3.16
N LEU A 92 -2.09 -0.54 3.17
CA LEU A 92 -2.80 -1.40 2.24
C LEU A 92 -4.34 -1.31 2.43
N PRO A 93 -5.11 -1.28 1.33
CA PRO A 93 -6.53 -0.98 1.36
C PRO A 93 -7.36 -2.22 1.71
N PHE A 94 -7.65 -2.49 3.00
CA PHE A 94 -8.17 -3.82 3.37
C PHE A 94 -9.53 -3.95 4.06
N GLN A 95 -10.23 -2.87 4.43
CA GLN A 95 -11.62 -3.01 4.92
C GLN A 95 -12.51 -1.83 4.53
N VAL A 96 -11.98 -0.61 4.58
CA VAL A 96 -12.79 0.60 4.34
C VAL A 96 -13.29 0.70 2.89
N PHE A 97 -12.65 0.01 1.94
CA PHE A 97 -13.01 -0.01 0.53
C PHE A 97 -13.84 -1.25 0.11
N GLU A 98 -14.34 -2.03 1.07
CA GLU A 98 -15.15 -3.23 0.77
C GLU A 98 -16.36 -2.87 -0.12
N GLY A 99 -16.43 -3.45 -1.31
CA GLY A 99 -17.51 -3.21 -2.27
C GLY A 99 -17.47 -1.83 -2.97
N VAL A 100 -16.57 -0.94 -2.56
CA VAL A 100 -16.44 0.41 -3.12
C VAL A 100 -15.85 0.37 -4.53
N TRP A 101 -14.97 -0.60 -4.83
CA TRP A 101 -14.33 -0.70 -6.14
C TRP A 101 -15.36 -0.78 -7.29
N GLU A 102 -16.35 -1.66 -7.19
CA GLU A 102 -17.38 -1.81 -8.24
C GLU A 102 -18.25 -0.56 -8.37
N GLU A 103 -18.66 0.02 -7.23
CA GLU A 103 -19.41 1.28 -7.21
C GLU A 103 -18.62 2.40 -7.89
N PHE A 104 -17.33 2.51 -7.59
CA PHE A 104 -16.44 3.53 -8.13
C PHE A 104 -16.22 3.37 -9.64
N GLN A 105 -16.03 2.13 -10.12
CA GLN A 105 -15.82 1.87 -11.55
C GLN A 105 -17.07 2.22 -12.39
N LEU A 106 -18.27 1.94 -11.89
CA LEU A 106 -19.54 2.17 -12.59
C LEU A 106 -20.12 3.58 -12.40
N SER A 107 -19.56 4.37 -11.50
CA SER A 107 -20.02 5.72 -11.15
C SER A 107 -19.69 6.77 -12.21
N SER A 108 -20.51 7.83 -12.26
CA SER A 108 -20.16 9.06 -12.99
C SER A 108 -18.98 9.78 -12.32
N ASP A 109 -18.38 10.76 -12.99
CA ASP A 109 -17.24 11.49 -12.44
C ASP A 109 -17.60 12.28 -11.18
N GLU A 110 -18.82 12.84 -11.09
CA GLU A 110 -19.29 13.52 -9.88
C GLU A 110 -19.44 12.56 -8.70
N ALA A 111 -19.99 11.35 -8.95
CA ALA A 111 -20.13 10.33 -7.93
C ALA A 111 -18.76 9.78 -7.48
N ARG A 112 -17.81 9.62 -8.41
CA ARG A 112 -16.41 9.28 -8.08
C ARG A 112 -15.76 10.34 -7.21
N GLN A 113 -15.97 11.62 -7.52
CA GLN A 113 -15.47 12.71 -6.67
C GLN A 113 -16.04 12.65 -5.24
N GLN A 114 -17.34 12.37 -5.10
CA GLN A 114 -17.97 12.21 -3.78
C GLN A 114 -17.40 11.01 -3.01
N LEU A 115 -17.19 9.87 -3.67
CA LEU A 115 -16.55 8.69 -3.07
C LEU A 115 -15.11 9.00 -2.67
N SER A 116 -14.34 9.67 -3.53
CA SER A 116 -12.98 10.13 -3.24
C SER A 116 -12.93 11.02 -2.00
N GLN A 117 -13.88 11.97 -1.85
CA GLN A 117 -13.99 12.82 -0.67
C GLN A 117 -14.38 12.03 0.59
N LYS A 118 -15.30 11.05 0.46
CA LYS A 118 -15.69 10.16 1.56
C LYS A 118 -14.51 9.36 2.10
N PHE A 119 -13.59 8.94 1.23
CA PHE A 119 -12.40 8.15 1.59
C PHE A 119 -11.11 8.97 1.67
N LYS A 120 -11.21 10.31 1.74
CA LYS A 120 -10.07 11.24 1.73
C LYS A 120 -8.97 10.85 2.73
N ILE A 121 -9.34 10.59 3.99
CA ILE A 121 -8.37 10.24 5.05
C ILE A 121 -7.62 8.95 4.72
N ALA A 122 -8.31 7.93 4.20
CA ALA A 122 -7.67 6.66 3.82
C ALA A 122 -6.71 6.82 2.63
N ARG A 123 -7.09 7.63 1.64
CA ARG A 123 -6.24 7.95 0.47
C ARG A 123 -5.04 8.81 0.85
N THR A 124 -5.23 9.76 1.76
CA THR A 124 -4.15 10.56 2.37
C THR A 124 -3.18 9.65 3.13
N LYS A 125 -3.68 8.73 3.96
CA LYS A 125 -2.86 7.75 4.68
C LYS A 125 -2.00 6.92 3.73
N ALA A 126 -2.59 6.40 2.66
CA ALA A 126 -1.86 5.64 1.65
C ALA A 126 -0.76 6.46 0.98
N THR A 127 -1.08 7.69 0.57
CA THR A 127 -0.12 8.59 -0.07
C THR A 127 1.04 8.93 0.88
N LEU A 128 0.74 9.27 2.13
CA LEU A 128 1.76 9.54 3.16
C LEU A 128 2.67 8.33 3.40
N GLY A 129 2.12 7.12 3.46
CA GLY A 129 2.96 5.96 3.67
C GLY A 129 3.78 5.58 2.45
N LEU A 130 3.32 5.85 1.23
CA LEU A 130 4.17 5.70 0.04
C LEU A 130 5.31 6.73 0.03
N ILE A 131 5.08 7.97 0.46
CA ILE A 131 6.14 8.96 0.63
C ILE A 131 7.13 8.50 1.71
N ALA A 132 6.64 8.02 2.86
CA ALA A 132 7.49 7.47 3.91
C ALA A 132 8.33 6.29 3.40
N LEU A 133 7.71 5.38 2.64
CA LEU A 133 8.37 4.25 2.01
C LEU A 133 9.44 4.71 1.01
N GLU A 134 9.17 5.72 0.18
CA GLU A 134 10.17 6.31 -0.73
C GLU A 134 11.40 6.81 0.02
N ARG A 135 11.22 7.46 1.18
CA ARG A 135 12.35 7.94 2.00
C ARG A 135 13.09 6.80 2.66
N LEU A 136 12.39 5.81 3.20
CA LEU A 136 12.99 4.64 3.83
C LEU A 136 13.74 3.77 2.82
N CYS A 137 13.23 3.59 1.60
CA CYS A 137 13.89 2.82 0.54
C CYS A 137 15.16 3.49 0.00
N LYS A 138 15.36 4.80 0.25
CA LYS A 138 16.66 5.45 0.02
C LYS A 138 17.66 5.06 1.09
N LEU A 139 17.22 4.80 2.32
CA LEU A 139 18.09 4.40 3.43
C LEU A 139 18.47 2.92 3.36
N ILE A 140 17.50 2.07 3.00
CA ILE A 140 17.69 0.63 2.80
C ILE A 140 17.17 0.27 1.41
N PRO A 141 18.02 -0.21 0.49
CA PRO A 141 17.59 -0.69 -0.81
C PRO A 141 16.47 -1.72 -0.68
N LEU A 142 15.52 -1.71 -1.62
CA LEU A 142 14.37 -2.62 -1.62
C LEU A 142 14.74 -4.10 -1.49
N GLU A 143 15.87 -4.52 -2.08
CA GLU A 143 16.40 -5.90 -1.97
C GLU A 143 16.85 -6.30 -0.56
N ASP A 144 17.31 -5.32 0.23
CA ASP A 144 17.82 -5.50 1.59
C ASP A 144 16.70 -5.42 2.64
N THR A 145 15.46 -5.25 2.19
CA THR A 145 14.31 -5.26 3.08
C THR A 145 13.98 -6.67 3.57
N GLU A 146 13.36 -6.78 4.74
CA GLU A 146 12.99 -8.07 5.33
C GLU A 146 12.01 -8.88 4.45
N ASP A 147 11.11 -8.20 3.72
CA ASP A 147 10.10 -8.82 2.85
C ASP A 147 9.91 -8.03 1.53
N PRO A 148 10.85 -8.14 0.58
CA PRO A 148 10.80 -7.39 -0.67
C PRO A 148 9.54 -7.70 -1.49
N VAL A 149 9.06 -8.96 -1.46
CA VAL A 149 7.84 -9.40 -2.15
C VAL A 149 6.63 -8.60 -1.66
N ASN A 150 6.48 -8.45 -0.34
CA ASN A 150 5.36 -7.69 0.24
C ASN A 150 5.47 -6.20 -0.06
N VAL A 151 6.68 -5.63 -0.05
CA VAL A 151 6.87 -4.22 -0.40
C VAL A 151 6.48 -3.97 -1.86
N ILE A 152 6.95 -4.79 -2.79
CA ILE A 152 6.60 -4.68 -4.22
C ILE A 152 5.11 -4.92 -4.45
N ALA A 153 4.50 -5.92 -3.80
CA ALA A 153 3.06 -6.13 -3.86
C ALA A 153 2.28 -4.91 -3.36
N THR A 154 2.79 -4.24 -2.32
CA THR A 154 2.19 -3.01 -1.79
C THR A 154 2.29 -1.87 -2.80
N LEU A 155 3.47 -1.63 -3.39
CA LEU A 155 3.63 -0.62 -4.45
C LEU A 155 2.70 -0.91 -5.63
N ALA A 156 2.61 -2.18 -6.06
CA ALA A 156 1.75 -2.61 -7.14
C ALA A 156 0.28 -2.26 -6.90
N ALA A 157 -0.20 -2.35 -5.65
CA ALA A 157 -1.58 -2.01 -5.27
C ALA A 157 -1.96 -0.54 -5.55
N PHE A 158 -0.97 0.35 -5.66
CA PHE A 158 -1.18 1.79 -5.83
C PHE A 158 -0.77 2.30 -7.21
N THR A 159 -0.50 1.44 -8.18
CA THR A 159 -0.02 1.85 -9.53
C THR A 159 -1.11 2.44 -10.43
N ASN A 160 -2.39 2.20 -10.13
CA ASN A 160 -3.52 2.67 -10.94
C ASN A 160 -4.23 3.86 -10.28
N PRO A 161 -4.15 5.09 -10.86
CA PRO A 161 -4.81 6.27 -10.31
C PRO A 161 -6.34 6.22 -10.42
N HIS A 162 -6.91 5.27 -11.17
CA HIS A 162 -8.36 5.05 -11.27
C HIS A 162 -8.92 4.13 -10.18
N ASP A 163 -8.07 3.64 -9.27
CA ASP A 163 -8.54 2.89 -8.11
C ASP A 163 -9.03 3.86 -7.01
N PRO A 164 -10.12 3.52 -6.29
CA PRO A 164 -10.70 4.42 -5.29
C PRO A 164 -9.79 4.69 -4.09
N TRP A 165 -8.78 3.83 -3.85
CA TRP A 165 -7.81 3.99 -2.78
C TRP A 165 -6.53 4.73 -3.20
N THR A 166 -6.39 5.05 -4.49
CA THR A 166 -5.17 5.62 -5.06
C THR A 166 -5.35 7.11 -5.40
N THR A 167 -4.24 7.86 -5.35
CA THR A 167 -4.12 9.25 -5.78
C THR A 167 -3.10 9.35 -6.92
N ILE A 168 -3.04 10.49 -7.61
CA ILE A 168 -2.04 10.70 -8.67
C ILE A 168 -0.62 10.65 -8.10
N ALA A 169 -0.36 11.31 -6.95
CA ALA A 169 0.93 11.17 -6.27
C ALA A 169 1.24 9.72 -5.87
N ALA A 170 0.29 8.99 -5.28
CA ALA A 170 0.50 7.61 -4.86
C ALA A 170 0.92 6.71 -6.05
N ALA A 171 0.25 6.87 -7.19
CA ALA A 171 0.60 6.16 -8.42
C ALA A 171 1.99 6.56 -8.93
N SER A 172 2.30 7.86 -8.95
CA SER A 172 3.61 8.38 -9.38
C SER A 172 4.75 7.82 -8.54
N ILE A 173 4.64 7.87 -7.20
CA ILE A 173 5.65 7.36 -6.27
C ILE A 173 5.82 5.85 -6.43
N SER A 174 4.71 5.11 -6.55
CA SER A 174 4.75 3.66 -6.74
C SER A 174 5.48 3.27 -8.02
N TRP A 175 5.18 3.94 -9.13
CA TRP A 175 5.88 3.74 -10.39
C TRP A 175 7.36 4.13 -10.33
N SER A 176 7.71 5.21 -9.62
CA SER A 176 9.10 5.62 -9.44
C SER A 176 9.91 4.52 -8.74
N LEU A 177 9.41 4.02 -7.60
CA LEU A 177 10.10 2.99 -6.81
C LEU A 177 10.19 1.65 -7.55
N LEU A 178 9.11 1.23 -8.23
CA LEU A 178 9.13 0.01 -9.06
C LEU A 178 10.10 0.15 -10.24
N GLY A 179 10.18 1.33 -10.86
CA GLY A 179 11.08 1.63 -11.97
C GLY A 179 12.55 1.67 -11.54
N GLU A 180 12.85 2.25 -10.37
CA GLU A 180 14.18 2.25 -9.76
C GLU A 180 14.64 0.80 -9.48
N TYR A 181 13.76 -0.01 -8.87
CA TYR A 181 14.05 -1.41 -8.59
C TYR A 181 14.33 -2.22 -9.87
N GLY A 182 13.49 -2.07 -10.90
CA GLY A 182 13.68 -2.74 -12.18
C GLY A 182 14.94 -2.28 -12.93
N SER A 183 15.31 -1.01 -12.82
CA SER A 183 16.53 -0.47 -13.45
C SER A 183 17.82 -0.93 -12.76
N ALA A 184 17.77 -1.15 -11.44
CA ALA A 184 18.90 -1.70 -10.68
C ALA A 184 19.17 -3.19 -11.02
N HIS A 185 18.16 -3.89 -11.54
CA HIS A 185 18.23 -5.33 -11.86
C HIS A 185 17.91 -5.61 -13.34
N PRO A 186 18.68 -5.07 -14.29
CA PRO A 186 18.35 -5.18 -15.72
C PRO A 186 18.51 -6.60 -16.27
N GLU A 187 19.39 -7.40 -15.67
CA GLU A 187 19.67 -8.78 -16.10
C GLU A 187 18.87 -9.82 -15.33
N ASP A 188 18.22 -9.39 -14.25
CA ASP A 188 17.57 -10.30 -13.34
C ASP A 188 16.11 -10.43 -13.69
N ARG A 189 15.64 -11.66 -13.70
CA ARG A 189 14.21 -11.96 -13.68
C ARG A 189 13.62 -11.54 -12.33
N SER A 190 14.16 -10.56 -11.59
CA SER A 190 13.78 -10.26 -10.21
C SER A 190 12.33 -9.82 -10.12
N LEU A 191 11.89 -8.84 -10.92
CA LEU A 191 10.47 -8.47 -10.96
C LEU A 191 9.57 -9.58 -11.51
N VAL A 192 10.06 -10.40 -12.45
CA VAL A 192 9.31 -11.52 -13.04
C VAL A 192 9.24 -12.73 -12.10
N ALA A 193 10.25 -12.94 -11.26
CA ALA A 193 10.32 -13.99 -10.27
C ALA A 193 9.48 -13.58 -9.06
N LEU A 194 9.63 -12.33 -8.62
CA LEU A 194 8.81 -11.73 -7.58
C LEU A 194 7.35 -11.62 -8.02
N SER A 195 7.03 -11.42 -9.30
CA SER A 195 5.65 -11.49 -9.77
C SER A 195 5.06 -12.89 -9.60
N GLY A 196 5.86 -13.95 -9.80
CA GLY A 196 5.48 -15.32 -9.43
C GLY A 196 5.10 -15.45 -7.96
N ASP A 197 5.94 -14.94 -7.06
CA ASP A 197 5.70 -14.97 -5.62
C ASP A 197 4.51 -14.08 -5.19
N ILE A 198 4.33 -12.92 -5.82
CA ILE A 198 3.19 -12.02 -5.61
C ILE A 198 1.90 -12.72 -6.04
N LEU A 199 1.92 -13.37 -7.20
CA LEU A 199 0.80 -14.15 -7.69
C LEU A 199 0.45 -15.26 -6.70
N GLU A 200 1.44 -15.97 -6.17
CA GLU A 200 1.20 -17.06 -5.21
C GLU A 200 0.71 -16.60 -3.84
N ARG A 201 1.29 -15.53 -3.31
CA ARG A 201 1.03 -15.06 -1.95
C ARG A 201 -0.22 -14.20 -1.84
N PHE A 202 -0.51 -13.37 -2.84
CA PHE A 202 -1.57 -12.36 -2.74
C PHE A 202 -2.73 -12.59 -3.73
N VAL A 203 -2.41 -12.98 -4.97
CA VAL A 203 -3.44 -13.05 -6.03
C VAL A 203 -4.17 -14.40 -6.03
N LYS A 204 -3.47 -15.52 -6.18
CA LYS A 204 -4.07 -16.88 -6.24
C LYS A 204 -5.01 -17.16 -5.06
N PRO A 205 -4.69 -16.83 -3.78
CA PRO A 205 -5.60 -17.04 -2.66
C PRO A 205 -6.94 -16.30 -2.83
N SER A 206 -6.91 -15.09 -3.39
CA SER A 206 -8.08 -14.22 -3.60
C SER A 206 -9.05 -14.78 -4.64
N PHE A 207 -8.56 -15.56 -5.61
CA PHE A 207 -9.37 -16.19 -6.66
C PHE A 207 -9.71 -17.66 -6.39
N SER A 208 -8.98 -18.34 -5.50
CA SER A 208 -9.13 -19.78 -5.21
C SER A 208 -10.53 -20.22 -4.79
N LYS A 209 -11.29 -19.33 -4.12
CA LYS A 209 -12.65 -19.62 -3.63
C LYS A 209 -13.75 -19.33 -4.66
N THR A 210 -13.41 -18.67 -5.77
CA THR A 210 -14.39 -18.34 -6.81
C THR A 210 -14.72 -19.61 -7.58
N LYS A 211 -15.98 -20.05 -7.50
CA LYS A 211 -16.46 -21.18 -8.29
C LYS A 211 -16.67 -20.72 -9.74
N THR A 212 -15.92 -21.30 -10.66
CA THR A 212 -16.07 -21.03 -12.09
C THR A 212 -16.66 -22.26 -12.78
N PRO A 213 -17.93 -22.26 -13.19
CA PRO A 213 -18.58 -23.43 -13.80
C PRO A 213 -17.94 -23.86 -15.11
N ALA A 214 -17.19 -22.95 -15.76
CA ALA A 214 -16.48 -23.19 -17.00
C ALA A 214 -15.11 -23.87 -16.79
N ILE A 215 -14.68 -24.07 -15.53
CA ILE A 215 -13.36 -24.61 -15.19
C ILE A 215 -13.54 -25.75 -14.20
N THR A 216 -13.04 -26.94 -14.57
CA THR A 216 -12.98 -28.10 -13.69
C THR A 216 -12.09 -27.83 -12.47
N SER A 217 -12.25 -28.61 -11.39
CA SER A 217 -11.38 -28.52 -10.20
C SER A 217 -9.88 -28.70 -10.49
N ALA A 218 -9.54 -29.26 -11.66
CA ALA A 218 -8.17 -29.40 -12.16
C ALA A 218 -7.69 -28.20 -13.02
N GLY A 219 -8.43 -27.10 -13.07
CA GLY A 219 -8.05 -25.89 -13.82
C GLY A 219 -8.26 -26.00 -15.34
N ARG A 220 -8.83 -27.10 -15.85
CA ARG A 220 -9.12 -27.28 -17.28
C ARG A 220 -10.50 -26.76 -17.64
N LYS A 221 -10.66 -26.24 -18.86
CA LYS A 221 -11.96 -25.87 -19.42
C LYS A 221 -12.93 -27.04 -19.29
N ASP A 222 -14.06 -26.81 -18.65
CA ASP A 222 -15.14 -27.79 -18.59
C ASP A 222 -15.82 -27.84 -19.97
N LEU A 223 -15.85 -29.02 -20.57
CA LEU A 223 -16.48 -29.27 -21.87
C LEU A 223 -18.00 -29.41 -21.75
N HIS A 224 -18.51 -29.64 -20.53
CA HIS A 224 -19.92 -29.78 -20.22
C HIS A 224 -20.28 -28.95 -18.99
N PRO A 225 -20.11 -27.62 -19.04
CA PRO A 225 -20.38 -26.78 -17.89
C PRO A 225 -21.85 -26.94 -17.47
N VAL A 226 -22.06 -27.28 -16.20
CA VAL A 226 -23.41 -27.34 -15.63
C VAL A 226 -24.03 -25.95 -15.78
N LYS A 227 -25.17 -25.87 -16.48
CA LYS A 227 -25.89 -24.60 -16.65
C LYS A 227 -26.20 -24.05 -15.26
N GLN A 228 -25.65 -22.88 -14.94
CA GLN A 228 -25.95 -22.23 -13.68
C GLN A 228 -27.46 -21.94 -13.60
N PRO A 229 -28.08 -22.15 -12.43
CA PRO A 229 -29.46 -21.76 -12.22
C PRO A 229 -29.61 -20.25 -12.48
N TYR A 230 -30.78 -19.85 -13.01
CA TYR A 230 -31.08 -18.45 -13.31
C TYR A 230 -30.91 -17.54 -12.08
N PHE A 231 -31.13 -18.10 -10.89
CA PHE A 231 -30.82 -17.47 -9.61
C PHE A 231 -29.83 -18.35 -8.85
N ASP A 232 -28.63 -17.82 -8.63
CA ASP A 232 -27.60 -18.48 -7.81
C ASP A 232 -27.43 -17.71 -6.49
N PRO A 233 -27.92 -18.26 -5.35
CA PRO A 233 -27.78 -17.64 -4.04
C PRO A 233 -26.32 -17.38 -3.64
N SER A 234 -25.36 -18.16 -4.19
CA SER A 234 -23.93 -17.96 -3.94
C SER A 234 -23.38 -16.68 -4.58
N THR A 235 -24.13 -16.03 -5.48
CA THR A 235 -23.78 -14.72 -6.03
C THR A 235 -23.68 -13.64 -4.95
N PHE A 236 -24.45 -13.80 -3.88
CA PHE A 236 -24.48 -12.90 -2.72
C PHE A 236 -23.49 -13.31 -1.62
N ASP A 237 -22.83 -14.47 -1.76
CA ASP A 237 -21.80 -14.89 -0.82
C ASP A 237 -20.52 -14.07 -1.04
N LYS A 238 -20.30 -13.09 -0.16
CA LYS A 238 -19.09 -12.26 -0.18
C LYS A 238 -17.81 -13.09 -0.02
N ALA A 239 -17.87 -14.21 0.70
CA ALA A 239 -16.72 -15.09 0.91
C ALA A 239 -16.32 -15.84 -0.37
N ALA A 240 -17.22 -15.96 -1.35
CA ALA A 240 -16.96 -16.55 -2.65
C ALA A 240 -16.23 -15.60 -3.61
N LYS A 241 -16.16 -14.29 -3.31
CA LYS A 241 -15.46 -13.28 -4.11
C LYS A 241 -14.51 -12.41 -3.26
N PRO A 242 -13.46 -12.98 -2.65
CA PRO A 242 -12.52 -12.23 -1.80
C PRO A 242 -11.91 -11.02 -2.50
N TRP A 243 -11.53 -11.16 -3.78
CA TRP A 243 -11.00 -10.07 -4.62
C TRP A 243 -11.93 -8.85 -4.75
N LYS A 244 -13.23 -8.99 -4.48
CA LYS A 244 -14.21 -7.90 -4.57
C LYS A 244 -14.42 -7.18 -3.24
N TYR A 245 -14.26 -7.89 -2.13
CA TYR A 245 -14.70 -7.42 -0.81
C TYR A 245 -13.54 -7.26 0.18
N LYS A 246 -12.54 -8.13 0.12
CA LYS A 246 -11.43 -8.19 1.06
C LYS A 246 -10.10 -7.80 0.42
N ASP A 247 -9.79 -8.42 -0.71
CA ASP A 247 -8.49 -8.33 -1.37
C ASP A 247 -8.61 -7.45 -2.63
N VAL A 248 -9.16 -6.24 -2.48
CA VAL A 248 -9.55 -5.35 -3.59
C VAL A 248 -8.36 -4.92 -4.46
N SER A 249 -7.16 -4.86 -3.89
CA SER A 249 -5.93 -4.54 -4.61
C SER A 249 -5.38 -5.70 -5.45
N ALA A 250 -5.90 -6.92 -5.29
CA ALA A 250 -5.40 -8.10 -6.01
C ALA A 250 -5.57 -7.95 -7.53
N ILE A 251 -6.56 -7.17 -7.99
CA ILE A 251 -6.77 -6.86 -9.41
C ILE A 251 -5.63 -6.00 -9.95
N THR A 252 -5.28 -4.93 -9.25
CA THR A 252 -4.21 -4.01 -9.65
C THR A 252 -2.84 -4.69 -9.60
N GLN A 253 -2.60 -5.52 -8.58
CA GLN A 253 -1.41 -6.36 -8.46
C GLN A 253 -1.28 -7.40 -9.58
N LEU A 254 -2.41 -8.00 -10.00
CA LEU A 254 -2.45 -8.92 -11.13
C LEU A 254 -2.03 -8.22 -12.44
N ILE A 255 -2.50 -6.99 -12.68
CA ILE A 255 -2.19 -6.23 -13.90
C ILE A 255 -0.69 -5.95 -14.01
N LEU A 256 0.01 -5.66 -12.91
CA LEU A 256 1.45 -5.48 -12.92
C LEU A 256 2.22 -6.81 -13.13
N SER A 257 1.61 -7.93 -12.74
CA SER A 257 2.23 -9.27 -12.80
C SER A 257 2.04 -9.99 -14.14
N ALA A 258 1.26 -9.42 -15.07
CA ALA A 258 0.85 -10.00 -16.35
C ALA A 258 1.60 -9.36 -17.53
#